data_AF-A0A961PAB5-F1
#
_entry.id   AF-A0A961PAB5-F1
#
_cell.length_a   1.000
_cell.length_b   1.000
_cell.length_c   1.000
_cell.angle_alpha   90.00
_cell.angle_beta   90.00
_cell.angle_gamma   90.00
#
_symmetry.space_group_name_H-M   'P 1'
#
loop_
_entity.id
_entity.type
_entity.pdbx_description
1 polymer ?
#
loop_
_entity_poly.entity_id
_entity_poly.type
_entity_poly.pdbx_seq_one_letter_code
_entity_poly.pdbx_strand_id
1 'polypeptide(L)' 'MTHQDLLAAIATLLDDLAARPEDRAELVAQLRRKIGALRAAGLPVRAELLQYEDAPAEAGAEDIFDNMPV' A
#
# COMPACT_ATOMS: atom_id res chain seq x y z
N MET A 1 -15.83 -4.55 13.40
CA MET A 1 -14.53 -3.85 13.23
C MET A 1 -14.84 -2.37 13.05
N THR A 2 -14.25 -1.48 13.83
CA THR A 2 -14.54 -0.04 13.71
C THR A 2 -13.62 0.63 12.69
N HIS A 3 -13.99 1.82 12.23
CA HIS A 3 -13.14 2.62 11.35
C HIS A 3 -11.77 2.93 11.98
N GLN A 4 -11.73 3.18 13.29
CA GLN A 4 -10.48 3.44 14.02
C GLN A 4 -9.58 2.19 14.07
N ASP A 5 -10.15 1.00 14.26
CA ASP A 5 -9.39 -0.26 14.21
C ASP A 5 -8.72 -0.46 12.84
N LEU A 6 -9.42 -0.13 11.75
CA LEU A 6 -8.89 -0.23 10.39
C LEU A 6 -7.72 0.73 10.17
N LEU A 7 -7.85 1.99 10.60
CA LEU A 7 -6.78 2.98 10.50
C LEU A 7 -5.57 2.60 11.37
N ALA A 8 -5.80 2.09 12.58
CA ALA A 8 -4.73 1.61 13.46
C ALA A 8 -3.98 0.45 12.81
N ALA A 9 -4.69 -0.53 12.25
CA ALA A 9 -4.07 -1.66 11.57
C ALA A 9 -3.26 -1.22 10.32
N ILE A 10 -3.72 -0.21 9.59
CA ILE A 10 -2.98 0.36 8.46
C ILE A 10 -1.71 1.08 8.96
N ALA A 11 -1.80 1.85 10.05
CA ALA A 11 -0.64 2.52 10.63
C ALA A 11 0.43 1.51 11.11
N THR A 12 0.00 0.41 11.76
CA THR A 12 0.92 -0.68 12.14
C THR A 12 1.61 -1.27 10.91
N LEU A 13 0.87 -1.56 9.83
CA LEU A 13 1.47 -2.08 8.60
C LEU A 13 2.48 -1.12 7.96
N LEU A 14 2.27 0.19 8.07
CA LEU A 14 3.24 1.19 7.59
C LEU A 14 4.51 1.23 8.44
N ASP A 15 4.38 1.06 9.75
CA ASP A 15 5.51 0.96 10.68
C ASP A 15 6.32 -0.33 10.42
N ASP A 16 5.63 -1.46 10.28
CA ASP A 16 6.24 -2.73 9.87
C ASP A 16 6.94 -2.62 8.50
N LEU A 17 6.38 -1.85 7.56
CA LEU A 17 7.00 -1.62 6.25
C LEU A 17 8.34 -0.88 6.37
N ALA A 18 8.42 0.07 7.31
CA ALA A 18 9.64 0.81 7.61
C ALA A 18 10.66 -0.04 8.38
N ALA A 19 10.17 -0.91 9.28
CA ALA A 19 11.01 -1.78 10.09
C ALA A 19 11.54 -3.01 9.33
N ARG A 20 10.76 -3.54 8.37
CA ARG A 20 11.02 -4.78 7.64
C ARG A 20 10.78 -4.59 6.14
N PRO A 21 11.70 -3.90 5.45
CA PRO A 21 11.60 -3.71 4.00
C PRO A 21 11.71 -5.04 3.22
N GLU A 22 12.23 -6.11 3.83
CA GLU A 22 12.25 -7.46 3.24
C GLU A 22 10.84 -8.05 3.04
N ASP A 23 9.90 -7.72 3.92
CA ASP A 23 8.49 -8.16 3.85
C ASP A 23 7.61 -7.18 3.06
N ARG A 24 8.21 -6.21 2.36
CA ARG A 24 7.49 -5.11 1.71
C ARG A 24 6.39 -5.59 0.77
N ALA A 25 6.64 -6.63 -0.02
CA ALA A 25 5.64 -7.16 -0.95
C ALA A 25 4.40 -7.71 -0.23
N GLU A 26 4.60 -8.49 0.83
CA GLU A 26 3.52 -9.06 1.65
C GLU A 26 2.76 -7.95 2.40
N LEU A 27 3.49 -7.01 3.02
CA LEU A 27 2.91 -5.91 3.78
C LEU A 27 2.11 -4.95 2.87
N VAL A 28 2.60 -4.62 1.68
CA VAL A 28 1.86 -3.82 0.68
C VAL A 28 0.62 -4.56 0.18
N ALA A 29 0.71 -5.88 -0.05
CA ALA A 29 -0.45 -6.67 -0.43
C ALA A 29 -1.54 -6.67 0.66
N GLN A 30 -1.15 -6.77 1.93
CA GLN A 30 -2.07 -6.67 3.06
C GLN A 30 -2.68 -5.26 3.19
N LEU A 31 -1.86 -4.22 3.00
CA LEU A 31 -2.30 -2.83 3.03
C LEU A 31 -3.35 -2.57 1.94
N ARG A 32 -3.09 -3.02 0.71
CA ARG A 32 -4.04 -2.96 -0.42
C ARG A 32 -5.39 -3.57 -0.10
N ARG A 33 -5.42 -4.77 0.50
CA ARG A 33 -6.68 -5.42 0.90
C ARG A 33 -7.46 -4.57 1.91
N LYS A 34 -6.78 -4.00 2.90
CA LYS A 34 -7.43 -3.13 3.90
C LYS A 34 -7.92 -1.81 3.30
N ILE A 35 -7.17 -1.21 2.39
CA ILE A 35 -7.59 0.00 1.67
C ILE A 35 -8.82 -0.28 0.79
N GLY A 36 -8.82 -1.40 0.05
CA GLY A 36 -9.97 -1.84 -0.72
C GLY A 36 -11.20 -2.07 0.16
N ALA A 37 -11.02 -2.62 1.37
CA ALA A 37 -12.11 -2.78 2.34
C ALA A 37 -12.66 -1.43 2.84
N LEU A 38 -11.80 -0.43 3.08
CA LEU A 38 -12.24 0.93 3.42
C LEU A 38 -13.10 1.52 2.30
N ARG A 39 -12.63 1.41 1.05
CA ARG A 39 -13.34 1.92 -0.12
C ARG A 39 -14.68 1.21 -0.33
N ALA A 40 -14.70 -0.12 -0.18
CA ALA A 40 -15.93 -0.92 -0.26
C ALA A 40 -16.94 -0.58 0.85
N ALA A 41 -16.46 -0.18 2.03
CA ALA A 41 -17.29 0.31 3.11
C ALA A 41 -17.73 1.78 2.93
N GLY A 42 -17.35 2.45 1.83
CA GLY A 42 -17.63 3.88 1.59
C GLY A 42 -16.86 4.82 2.52
N LEU A 43 -15.79 4.34 3.15
CA LEU A 43 -14.98 5.11 4.08
C LEU A 43 -13.89 5.88 3.33
N PRO A 44 -13.54 7.10 3.79
CA PRO A 44 -12.50 7.90 3.17
C PRO A 44 -11.13 7.22 3.31
N VAL A 45 -10.47 7.02 2.17
CA VAL A 45 -9.08 6.55 2.11
C VAL A 45 -8.16 7.76 2.08
N ARG A 46 -7.12 7.78 2.92
CA ARG A 46 -6.13 8.86 2.93
C ARG A 46 -5.32 8.87 1.64
N ALA A 47 -5.01 10.05 1.12
CA ALA A 47 -4.24 10.20 -0.12
C ALA A 47 -2.87 9.50 -0.06
N GLU A 48 -2.21 9.52 1.10
CA GLU A 48 -0.94 8.84 1.36
C GLU A 48 -1.02 7.32 1.18
N LEU A 49 -2.21 6.72 1.29
CA LEU A 49 -2.40 5.29 1.14
C LEU A 49 -2.61 4.87 -0.33
N LEU A 50 -3.02 5.81 -1.18
CA LEU A 50 -3.28 5.54 -2.60
C LEU A 50 -2.02 5.12 -3.35
N GLN A 51 -0.84 5.57 -2.89
CA GLN A 51 0.45 5.17 -3.48
C GLN A 51 0.70 3.66 -3.40
N TYR A 52 0.09 2.97 -2.42
CA TYR A 52 0.20 1.53 -2.27
C TYR A 52 -0.86 0.77 -3.07
N GLU A 53 -1.96 1.42 -3.48
CA GLU A 53 -2.91 0.82 -4.42
C GLU A 53 -2.36 0.77 -5.84
N ASP A 54 -1.55 1.74 -6.23
CA ASP A 54 -1.07 1.90 -7.61
C ASP A 54 0.29 1.22 -7.86
N ALA A 55 1.16 1.10 -6.84
CA ALA A 55 2.51 0.58 -7.03
C ALA A 55 2.50 -0.93 -7.38
N PRO A 56 2.94 -1.37 -8.58
CA PRO A 56 3.14 -2.79 -8.85
C PRO A 56 4.05 -3.37 -7.77
N ALA A 57 3.81 -4.62 -7.36
CA ALA A 57 4.53 -5.28 -6.26
C ALA A 57 6.06 -5.37 -6.48
N GLU A 58 6.53 -4.96 -7.66
CA GLU A 58 7.92 -4.93 -8.07
C GLU A 58 8.33 -3.49 -8.41
N ALA A 59 8.70 -2.72 -7.37
CA ALA A 59 9.56 -1.54 -7.53
C ALA A 59 10.97 -1.87 -7.03
N GLY A 60 11.42 -3.08 -7.36
CA GLY A 60 12.81 -3.51 -7.43
C GLY A 60 13.22 -3.83 -8.87
N ALA A 61 12.47 -3.31 -9.86
CA ALA A 61 12.95 -3.19 -11.22
C ALA A 61 13.42 -1.74 -11.38
N GLU A 62 14.70 -1.53 -11.07
CA GLU A 62 15.50 -0.63 -11.88
C GLU A 62 15.10 -0.84 -13.37
N ASP A 63 14.91 0.24 -14.13
CA ASP A 63 15.03 0.19 -15.60
C ASP A 63 13.84 -0.30 -16.49
N ILE A 64 12.60 0.22 -16.35
CA ILE A 64 11.58 0.00 -17.42
C ILE A 64 10.96 1.29 -18.00
N PHE A 65 11.14 2.45 -17.36
CA PHE A 65 10.75 3.73 -17.98
C PHE A 65 11.93 4.48 -18.65
N ASP A 66 13.05 3.82 -18.90
CA ASP A 66 14.17 4.35 -19.71
C ASP A 66 14.09 3.95 -21.19
N ASN A 67 12.89 3.77 -21.77
CA ASN A 67 12.79 3.67 -23.24
C ASN A 67 11.41 4.02 -23.84
N MET A 68 11.01 5.28 -23.71
CA MET A 68 10.26 5.96 -24.78
C MET A 68 10.87 7.36 -24.91
N PRO A 69 11.66 7.68 -25.95
CA PRO A 69 11.12 7.83 -27.31
C PRO A 69 12.08 7.53 -28.50
N VAL A 70 11.55 7.05 -29.64
CA VAL A 70 11.70 7.66 -30.99
C VAL A 70 10.49 7.31 -31.86
#